data_AF-A0A427Y4L2-F1
#
_entry.id   AF-A0A427Y4L2-F1
#
_cell.length_a   1.000
_cell.length_b   1.000
_cell.length_c   1.000
_cell.angle_alpha   90.00
_cell.angle_beta   90.00
_cell.angle_gamma   90.00
#
_symmetry.space_group_name_H-M   'P 1'
#
loop_
_entity.id
_entity.type
_entity.pdbx_description
1 polymer ?
#
loop_
_entity_poly.entity_id
_entity_poly.type
_entity_poly.pdbx_seq_one_letter_code
_entity_poly.pdbx_strand_id
1 'polypeptide(L)' 'MVPPPPLPAPPLNSYEREAVKSFGGWTAFCNAYGLKPQNADDNEEAYQIVKRMGENDRLDAEEKAKAGKAGAGRR' A
#
# COMPACT_ATOMS: atom_id res chain seq x y z
N MET A 1 -26.12 -7.42 -14.08
CA MET A 1 -24.81 -7.68 -14.71
C MET A 1 -23.80 -7.76 -13.59
N VAL A 2 -23.26 -8.96 -13.30
CA VAL A 2 -22.25 -9.12 -12.23
C VAL A 2 -20.94 -8.54 -12.78
N PRO A 3 -20.24 -7.63 -12.07
CA PRO A 3 -18.95 -7.14 -12.53
C PRO A 3 -17.97 -8.33 -12.67
N PRO A 4 -17.03 -8.29 -13.62
CA PRO A 4 -16.04 -9.35 -13.73
C PRO A 4 -15.29 -9.51 -12.40
N PRO A 5 -14.81 -10.72 -12.08
CA PRO A 5 -13.96 -10.91 -10.91
C PRO A 5 -12.73 -9.99 -11.03
N PRO A 6 -12.27 -9.39 -9.93
CA PRO A 6 -11.05 -8.58 -9.93
C PRO A 6 -9.85 -9.40 -10.38
N LEU A 7 -8.90 -8.76 -11.06
CA LEU A 7 -7.60 -9.37 -11.31
C LEU A 7 -6.88 -9.63 -9.97
N PRO A 8 -6.03 -10.66 -9.90
CA PRO A 8 -5.23 -10.89 -8.71
C PRO A 8 -4.33 -9.68 -8.46
N ALA A 9 -4.16 -9.35 -7.18
CA ALA A 9 -3.17 -8.36 -6.79
C ALA A 9 -1.78 -8.82 -7.29
N PRO A 10 -0.97 -7.90 -7.85
CA PRO A 10 0.42 -8.20 -8.18
C PRO A 10 1.20 -8.62 -6.92
N PRO A 11 2.39 -9.22 -7.06
CA PRO A 11 3.19 -9.67 -5.93
C PRO A 11 3.63 -8.48 -5.05
N LEU A 12 2.87 -8.23 -3.98
CA LEU A 12 3.15 -7.16 -3.03
C LEU A 12 4.18 -7.59 -1.96
N ASN A 13 5.09 -6.69 -1.60
CA ASN A 13 5.98 -6.82 -0.46
C ASN A 13 5.26 -6.55 0.87
N SER A 14 5.93 -6.73 2.02
CA SER A 14 5.30 -6.57 3.33
C SER A 14 4.73 -5.17 3.61
N TYR A 15 5.43 -4.11 3.21
CA TYR A 15 4.97 -2.73 3.40
C TYR A 15 3.78 -2.41 2.50
N GLU A 16 3.85 -2.82 1.23
CA GLU A 16 2.76 -2.70 0.26
C GLU A 16 1.49 -3.45 0.71
N ARG A 17 1.64 -4.64 1.28
CA ARG A 17 0.53 -5.42 1.84
C ARG A 17 -0.13 -4.72 3.01
N GLU A 18 0.66 -4.15 3.93
CA GLU A 18 0.11 -3.41 5.07
C GLU A 18 -0.60 -2.13 4.62
N ALA A 19 -0.06 -1.43 3.61
CA ALA A 19 -0.71 -0.29 3.00
C ALA A 19 -2.10 -0.68 2.47
N VAL A 20 -2.20 -1.73 1.65
CA VAL A 20 -3.46 -2.20 1.07
C VAL A 20 -4.42 -2.79 2.13
N LYS A 21 -3.89 -3.47 3.14
CA LYS A 21 -4.67 -4.05 4.24
C LYS A 21 -5.39 -2.98 5.05
N SER A 22 -4.80 -1.80 5.19
CA SER A 22 -5.43 -0.65 5.84
C SER A 22 -6.71 -0.16 5.15
N PHE A 23 -6.88 -0.46 3.85
CA PHE A 23 -8.09 -0.17 3.09
C PHE A 23 -9.10 -1.33 3.07
N GLY A 24 -8.80 -2.47 3.70
CA GLY A 24 -9.62 -3.67 3.64
C GLY A 24 -9.25 -4.64 2.50
N GLY A 25 -8.06 -4.51 1.92
CA GLY A 25 -7.54 -5.39 0.87
C GLY A 25 -7.52 -4.74 -0.52
N TRP A 26 -6.99 -5.47 -1.51
CA TRP A 26 -6.70 -4.95 -2.85
C TRP A 26 -7.92 -4.33 -3.54
N THR A 27 -9.03 -5.06 -3.59
CA THR A 27 -10.27 -4.58 -4.23
C THR A 27 -10.81 -3.32 -3.56
N ALA A 28 -10.77 -3.26 -2.23
CA ALA A 28 -11.24 -2.10 -1.48
C ALA A 28 -10.33 -0.89 -1.68
N PHE A 29 -9.02 -1.11 -1.75
CA PHE A 29 -8.04 -0.11 -2.17
C PHE A 29 -8.35 0.43 -3.56
N CYS A 30 -8.44 -0.43 -4.59
CA CYS A 30 -8.73 0.03 -5.95
C CYS A 30 -10.03 0.85 -6.00
N ASN A 31 -11.09 0.38 -5.34
CA ASN A 31 -12.36 1.09 -5.26
C ASN A 31 -12.23 2.46 -4.56
N ALA A 32 -11.42 2.58 -3.50
CA ALA A 32 -11.18 3.85 -2.81
C ALA A 32 -10.48 4.90 -3.69
N TYR A 33 -9.67 4.45 -4.64
CA TYR A 33 -8.98 5.30 -5.62
C TYR A 33 -9.74 5.44 -6.95
N GLY A 34 -10.96 4.90 -7.05
CA GLY A 34 -11.75 4.94 -8.29
C GLY A 34 -11.20 4.07 -9.42
N LEU A 35 -10.27 3.15 -9.11
CA LEU A 35 -9.62 2.24 -10.04
C LEU A 35 -10.42 0.95 -10.16
N LYS A 36 -10.50 0.40 -11.37
CA LYS A 36 -11.21 -0.86 -11.64
C LYS A 36 -10.23 -2.02 -11.57
N PRO A 37 -10.24 -2.85 -10.51
CA PRO A 37 -9.32 -3.98 -10.42
C PRO A 37 -9.52 -5.05 -11.50
N GLN A 38 -10.61 -4.98 -12.28
CA GLN A 38 -10.85 -5.84 -13.45
C GLN A 38 -10.13 -5.37 -14.72
N ASN A 39 -9.69 -4.12 -14.76
CA ASN A 39 -8.97 -3.56 -15.90
C ASN A 39 -7.46 -3.66 -15.64
N ALA A 40 -6.70 -4.14 -16.62
CA ALA A 40 -5.26 -4.35 -16.48
C ALA A 40 -4.52 -3.02 -16.23
N ASP A 41 -4.87 -1.97 -16.96
CA ASP A 41 -4.28 -0.63 -16.79
C ASP A 41 -4.55 -0.08 -15.39
N ASP A 42 -5.81 -0.10 -14.94
CA ASP A 42 -6.18 0.38 -13.59
C ASP A 42 -5.53 -0.47 -12.48
N ASN A 43 -5.35 -1.78 -12.72
CA ASN A 43 -4.69 -2.69 -11.79
C ASN A 43 -3.17 -2.42 -11.69
N GLU A 44 -2.53 -2.05 -12.80
CA GLU A 44 -1.13 -1.63 -12.82
C GLU A 44 -0.95 -0.25 -12.15
N GLU A 45 -1.84 0.70 -12.44
CA GLU A 45 -1.85 2.02 -11.79
C GLU A 45 -2.03 1.89 -10.27
N ALA A 46 -2.97 1.05 -9.82
CA ALA A 46 -3.15 0.75 -8.40
C ALA A 46 -1.85 0.23 -7.77
N TYR A 47 -1.11 -0.62 -8.48
CA TYR A 47 0.15 -1.17 -8.01
C TYR A 47 1.23 -0.11 -7.87
N GLN A 48 1.34 0.83 -8.81
CA GLN A 48 2.30 1.93 -8.69
C GLN A 48 2.00 2.82 -7.49
N ILE A 49 0.71 3.09 -7.21
CA ILE A 49 0.31 3.85 -6.02
C ILE A 49 0.68 3.10 -4.74
N VAL A 50 0.36 1.80 -4.67
CA VAL A 50 0.68 0.96 -3.50
C VAL A 50 2.18 0.86 -3.28
N LYS A 51 2.95 0.69 -4.35
CA LYS A 51 4.41 0.69 -4.30
C LYS A 51 4.95 1.98 -3.70
N ARG A 52 4.43 3.13 -4.15
CA ARG A 52 4.83 4.44 -3.62
C ARG A 52 4.43 4.62 -2.16
N MET A 53 3.25 4.13 -1.76
CA MET A 53 2.81 4.14 -0.36
C MET A 53 3.70 3.27 0.52
N GLY A 54 3.97 2.03 0.11
CA GLY A 54 4.84 1.12 0.85
C GLY A 54 6.26 1.65 1.01
N GLU A 55 6.80 2.35 0.00
CA GLU A 55 8.08 3.04 0.12
C GLU A 55 8.05 4.19 1.11
N ASN A 56 7.01 5.02 1.10
CA ASN A 56 6.87 6.12 2.05
C ASN A 56 6.71 5.61 3.49
N ASP A 57 5.91 4.57 3.72
CA ASP A 57 5.73 3.94 5.02
C ASP A 57 7.05 3.34 5.54
N ARG A 58 7.84 2.74 4.66
CA ARG A 58 9.18 2.26 5.01
C ARG A 58 10.08 3.41 5.46
N LEU A 59 10.14 4.50 4.69
CA LEU A 59 10.98 5.65 5.00
C LEU A 59 10.58 6.32 6.32
N ASP A 60 9.28 6.48 6.59
CA ASP A 60 8.77 7.02 7.86
C ASP A 60 9.12 6.11 9.05
N ALA A 61 9.00 4.79 8.88
CA ALA A 61 9.40 3.83 9.90
C ALA A 61 10.92 3.89 10.19
N GLU A 62 11.75 4.05 9.16
CA GLU A 62 13.19 4.24 9.29
C GLU A 62 13.53 5.55 10.01
N GLU A 63 12.84 6.66 9.69
CA GLU A 63 13.01 7.95 10.36
C GLU A 63 12.63 7.89 11.84
N LYS A 64 11.45 7.32 12.16
CA LYS A 64 11.00 7.11 13.54
C LYS A 64 11.96 6.23 14.34
N ALA A 65 12.51 5.19 13.73
CA ALA A 65 13.52 4.35 14.36
C ALA A 65 14.81 5.13 14.70
N LYS A 66 15.21 6.10 13.86
CA LYS A 66 16.35 6.98 14.16
C LYS A 66 16.02 8.03 15.22
N ALA A 67 14.82 8.61 15.18
CA ALA A 67 14.37 9.59 16.18
C ALA A 67 14.24 8.96 17.59
N GLY A 68 13.77 7.71 17.68
CA GLY A 68 13.66 6.98 18.95
C GLY A 68 15.01 6.70 19.63
N LYS A 69 16.11 6.61 18.90
CA LYS A 69 17.46 6.47 19.49
C LYS A 69 18.05 7.77 20.03
N ALA A 70 17.54 8.93 19.61
CA ALA A 70 18.04 10.24 20.07
C ALA A 70 17.44 10.68 21.43
N GLY A 71 16.42 9.97 21.93
CA GLY A 71 15.71 10.32 23.18
C GLY A 71 16.19 9.61 24.45
N ALA A 72 16.92 8.50 24.36
CA ALA A 72 17.29 7.65 25.51
C ALA A 72 18.60 8.08 26.20
N GLY A 73 18.85 9.38 26.35
CA GLY A 73 20.15 9.88 26.79
C GLY A 73 20.19 11.27 27.41
N ARG A 74 19.09 11.76 28.01
CA ARG A 74 19.14 12.99 28.83
C ARG A 74 18.56 12.73 30.23
N ARG A 75 19.50 12.31 31.09
CA ARG A 75 19.71 12.62 32.52
C ARG A 75 18.48 12.94 33.37
#